data_AF-A0A3Q0JGU0-F1
#
_entry.id   AF-A0A3Q0JGU0-F1
#
_cell.length_a   1.000
_cell.length_b   1.000
_cell.length_c   1.000
_cell.angle_alpha   90.00
_cell.angle_beta   90.00
_cell.angle_gamma   90.00
#
_symmetry.space_group_name_H-M   'P 1'
#
loop_
_entity.id
_entity.type
_entity.pdbx_description
1 polymer ?
#
loop_
_entity_poly.entity_id
_entity_poly.type
_entity_poly.pdbx_seq_one_letter_code
_entity_poly.pdbx_strand_id
1 'polypeptide(L)'
;MSDRMFIADAERTSRLQSKVCKSPVYFYYFNFRGRYSLSNHYANRLDDYGVSHADDTQYILTVLGDAVMRDTTEDEQKTMDLLNTLWASFAKTGKPHISSWKPVTPNSVQLSANRFQEKITDSLENAVEIGSRSF
;
A
#
# COMPACT_ATOMS: atom_id res chain seq x y z
N MET A 1 -15.65 4.82 -6.46
CA MET A 1 -15.77 5.06 -5.00
C MET A 1 -14.39 5.29 -4.37
N SER A 2 -13.40 4.44 -4.66
CA SER A 2 -12.03 4.54 -4.11
C SER A 2 -11.34 5.88 -4.35
N ASP A 3 -11.42 6.43 -5.57
CA ASP A 3 -10.81 7.72 -5.92
C ASP A 3 -11.29 8.85 -5.00
N ARG A 4 -12.61 8.97 -4.85
CA ARG A 4 -13.27 10.02 -4.06
C ARG A 4 -13.09 9.85 -2.55
N MET A 5 -13.05 8.62 -2.05
CA MET A 5 -13.07 8.38 -0.59
C MET A 5 -11.69 8.24 0.03
N PHE A 6 -10.67 7.86 -0.74
CA PHE A 6 -9.37 7.52 -0.17
C PHE A 6 -8.22 8.14 -0.97
N ILE A 7 -8.15 7.83 -2.27
CA ILE A 7 -6.94 8.05 -3.05
C ILE A 7 -6.62 9.54 -3.22
N ALA A 8 -7.59 10.35 -3.69
CA ALA A 8 -7.35 11.76 -3.97
C ALA A 8 -6.95 12.54 -2.71
N ASP A 9 -7.64 12.28 -1.60
CA ASP A 9 -7.37 12.94 -0.32
C ASP A 9 -6.07 12.45 0.32
N ALA A 10 -5.74 11.16 0.23
CA ALA A 10 -4.48 10.62 0.75
C ALA A 10 -3.28 11.18 -0.03
N GLU A 11 -3.36 11.22 -1.36
CA GLU A 11 -2.34 11.86 -2.18
C GLU A 11 -2.20 13.34 -1.82
N ARG A 12 -3.31 14.09 -1.84
CA ARG A 12 -3.29 15.54 -1.56
C ARG A 12 -2.71 15.82 -0.18
N THR A 13 -3.10 15.04 0.82
CA THR A 13 -2.60 15.18 2.20
C THR A 13 -1.10 14.92 2.27
N SER A 14 -0.59 13.89 1.60
CA SER A 14 0.85 13.59 1.61
C SER A 14 1.69 14.75 1.05
N ARG A 15 1.20 15.42 -0.01
CA ARG A 15 1.84 16.61 -0.62
C ARG A 15 1.74 17.84 0.27
N LEU A 16 0.60 18.06 0.92
CA LEU A 16 0.43 19.18 1.85
C LEU A 16 1.31 19.01 3.08
N GLN A 17 1.37 17.79 3.65
CA GLN A 17 2.23 17.48 4.78
C GLN A 17 3.71 17.64 4.42
N SER A 18 4.16 17.18 3.25
CA SER A 18 5.56 17.32 2.86
C SER A 18 6.01 18.78 2.67
N LYS A 19 5.09 19.72 2.42
CA LYS A 19 5.39 21.16 2.34
C LYS A 19 5.64 21.82 3.70
N VAL A 20 5.00 21.32 4.76
CA VAL A 20 4.96 22.01 6.06
C VAL A 20 5.68 21.25 7.17
N CYS A 21 5.76 19.92 7.07
CA CYS A 21 6.44 19.08 8.03
C CYS A 21 7.96 19.08 7.77
N LYS A 22 8.75 19.16 8.86
CA LYS A 22 10.21 19.01 8.78
C LYS A 22 10.64 17.55 8.58
N SER A 23 9.80 16.61 9.00
CA SER A 23 10.02 15.17 8.84
C SER A 23 9.64 14.72 7.43
N PRO A 24 10.38 13.75 6.84
CA PRO A 24 10.01 13.19 5.54
C PRO A 24 8.64 12.51 5.59
N VAL A 25 7.83 12.72 4.55
CA VAL A 25 6.55 12.02 4.35
C VAL A 25 6.76 10.88 3.37
N TYR A 26 6.28 9.68 3.70
CA TYR A 26 6.33 8.51 2.86
C TYR A 26 4.91 8.08 2.48
N PHE A 27 4.73 7.65 1.23
CA PHE A 27 3.44 7.24 0.69
C PHE A 27 3.60 5.91 -0.04
N TYR A 28 2.65 4.99 0.16
CA TYR A 28 2.57 3.74 -0.59
C TYR A 28 1.18 3.53 -1.16
N TYR A 29 1.11 2.80 -2.26
CA TYR A 29 -0.12 2.34 -2.88
C TYR A 29 -0.13 0.81 -2.90
N PHE A 30 -1.00 0.21 -2.11
CA PHE A 30 -1.11 -1.24 -2.03
C PHE A 30 -1.96 -1.78 -3.20
N ASN A 31 -1.37 -2.64 -4.02
CA ASN A 31 -2.01 -3.21 -5.20
C ASN A 31 -1.60 -4.69 -5.41
N PHE A 32 -1.34 -5.39 -4.31
CA PHE A 32 -1.12 -6.83 -4.31
C PHE A 32 -2.44 -7.55 -4.07
N ARG A 33 -2.83 -8.44 -4.99
CA ARG A 33 -4.01 -9.28 -4.88
C ARG A 33 -3.60 -10.70 -4.47
N GLY A 34 -3.75 -11.04 -3.19
CA GLY A 34 -3.58 -12.42 -2.76
C GLY A 34 -4.82 -13.28 -3.03
N ARG A 35 -4.75 -14.56 -2.63
CA ARG A 35 -5.83 -15.54 -2.86
C ARG A 35 -7.13 -15.15 -2.16
N TYR A 36 -7.03 -14.45 -1.04
CA TYR A 36 -8.17 -14.00 -0.24
C TYR A 36 -8.18 -12.48 -0.11
N SER A 37 -9.37 -11.91 -0.20
CA SER A 37 -9.64 -10.49 0.03
C SER A 37 -10.80 -10.35 1.00
N LEU A 38 -10.84 -9.23 1.73
CA LEU A 38 -11.99 -8.86 2.53
C LEU A 38 -13.26 -8.73 1.68
N SER A 39 -13.12 -8.30 0.42
CA SER A 39 -14.24 -8.29 -0.53
C SER A 39 -14.86 -9.69 -0.70
N ASN A 40 -14.05 -10.75 -0.70
CA ASN A 40 -14.56 -12.12 -0.80
C ASN A 40 -15.37 -12.51 0.44
N HIS A 41 -14.87 -12.14 1.62
CA HIS A 41 -15.55 -12.35 2.89
C HIS A 41 -16.91 -11.63 2.95
N TYR A 42 -16.94 -10.34 2.63
CA TYR A 42 -18.16 -9.53 2.71
C TYR A 42 -19.16 -9.79 1.59
N ALA A 43 -18.70 -10.12 0.38
CA ALA A 43 -19.58 -10.49 -0.72
C ALA A 43 -20.09 -11.94 -0.61
N ASN A 44 -19.49 -12.76 0.27
CA ASN A 44 -19.69 -14.20 0.37
C ASN A 44 -19.50 -14.90 -0.99
N ARG A 45 -18.47 -14.49 -1.74
CA ARG A 45 -18.14 -14.96 -3.09
C ARG A 45 -16.64 -14.90 -3.34
N LEU A 46 -16.11 -15.78 -4.19
CA LEU A 46 -14.70 -15.83 -4.55
C LEU A 46 -14.36 -15.08 -5.86
N ASP A 47 -15.26 -14.21 -6.33
CA ASP A 47 -15.02 -13.38 -7.50
C ASP A 47 -13.82 -12.43 -7.26
N ASP A 48 -13.09 -12.11 -8.32
CA ASP A 48 -12.02 -11.13 -8.24
C ASP A 48 -12.56 -9.71 -8.44
N TYR A 49 -12.67 -8.96 -7.35
CA TYR A 49 -13.03 -7.54 -7.34
C TYR A 49 -11.82 -6.61 -7.31
N GLY A 50 -10.61 -7.15 -7.50
CA GLY A 50 -9.35 -6.46 -7.28
C GLY A 50 -9.00 -6.31 -5.79
N VAL A 51 -8.09 -5.38 -5.50
CA VAL A 51 -7.64 -5.10 -4.13
C VAL A 51 -8.66 -4.23 -3.41
N SER A 52 -9.23 -4.78 -2.34
CA SER A 52 -10.28 -4.15 -1.55
C SER A 52 -9.71 -3.32 -0.40
N HIS A 53 -10.55 -2.46 0.17
CA HIS A 53 -10.16 -1.67 1.35
C HIS A 53 -9.79 -2.59 2.51
N ALA A 54 -8.67 -2.29 3.17
CA ALA A 54 -8.06 -3.06 4.26
C ALA A 54 -7.46 -4.43 3.86
N ASP A 55 -7.37 -4.77 2.58
CA ASP A 55 -6.66 -5.98 2.14
C ASP A 55 -5.16 -5.96 2.48
N ASP A 56 -4.54 -4.81 2.71
CA ASP A 56 -3.15 -4.70 3.17
C ASP A 56 -3.00 -5.13 4.65
N THR A 57 -4.02 -4.86 5.47
CA THR A 57 -3.98 -5.11 6.91
C THR A 57 -3.85 -6.60 7.26
N GLN A 58 -4.39 -7.49 6.43
CA GLN A 58 -4.31 -8.95 6.64
C GLN A 58 -2.88 -9.52 6.46
N TYR A 59 -1.97 -8.75 5.87
CA TYR A 59 -0.56 -9.13 5.69
C TYR A 59 0.35 -8.57 6.80
N ILE A 60 -0.21 -7.84 7.76
CA ILE A 60 0.52 -7.25 8.90
C ILE A 60 -0.09 -7.74 10.22
N LEU A 61 -1.41 -7.86 10.27
CA LEU A 61 -2.19 -8.18 11.44
C LEU A 61 -3.07 -9.42 11.17
N THR A 62 -3.32 -10.18 12.22
CA THR A 62 -4.34 -11.25 12.18
C THR A 62 -5.73 -10.62 12.30
N VAL A 63 -6.31 -10.20 11.16
CA VAL A 63 -7.57 -9.42 11.14
C VAL A 63 -8.83 -10.30 11.25
N LEU A 64 -8.81 -11.51 10.69
CA LEU A 64 -9.98 -12.42 10.67
C LEU A 64 -9.68 -13.81 11.28
N GLY A 65 -8.60 -13.93 12.07
CA GLY A 65 -8.12 -15.21 12.59
C GLY A 65 -7.65 -16.17 11.49
N ASP A 66 -7.52 -17.46 11.82
CA ASP A 66 -7.15 -18.54 10.88
C ASP A 66 -8.17 -18.76 9.75
N ALA A 67 -9.25 -17.98 9.69
CA ALA A 67 -10.31 -18.13 8.70
C ALA A 67 -9.88 -17.72 7.28
N VAL A 68 -8.83 -16.89 7.15
CA VAL A 68 -8.43 -16.29 5.86
C VAL A 68 -7.02 -16.70 5.42
N MET A 69 -6.09 -16.95 6.34
CA MET A 69 -4.71 -17.34 6.03
C MET A 69 -4.34 -18.63 6.78
N ARG A 70 -4.77 -19.79 6.26
CA ARG A 70 -4.38 -21.11 6.82
C ARG A 70 -3.01 -21.56 6.34
N ASP A 71 -2.64 -21.12 5.16
CA ASP A 71 -1.37 -21.33 4.49
C ASP A 71 -1.02 -20.06 3.73
N THR A 72 0.25 -19.91 3.36
CA THR A 72 0.76 -18.73 2.68
C THR A 72 1.47 -19.16 1.40
N THR A 73 1.13 -18.55 0.27
CA THR A 73 1.92 -18.71 -0.97
C THR A 73 3.24 -17.96 -0.87
N GLU A 74 4.19 -18.26 -1.75
CA GLU A 74 5.48 -17.56 -1.78
C GLU A 74 5.33 -16.04 -1.94
N ASP A 75 4.42 -15.60 -2.81
CA ASP A 75 4.19 -14.17 -3.07
C ASP A 75 3.47 -13.47 -1.91
N GLU A 76 2.53 -14.16 -1.24
CA GLU A 76 1.91 -13.68 0.00
C GLU A 76 2.95 -13.56 1.12
N GLN A 77 3.88 -14.52 1.25
CA GLN A 77 4.96 -14.46 2.23
C GLN A 77 5.90 -13.29 1.96
N LYS A 78 6.34 -13.09 0.72
CA LYS A 78 7.16 -11.94 0.33
C LYS A 78 6.46 -10.62 0.61
N THR A 79 5.15 -10.55 0.39
CA THR A 79 4.34 -9.35 0.71
C THR A 79 4.29 -9.08 2.21
N MET A 80 4.10 -10.11 3.04
CA MET A 80 4.16 -10.00 4.50
C MET A 80 5.54 -9.56 4.97
N ASP A 81 6.62 -10.17 4.46
CA ASP A 81 7.99 -9.81 4.83
C ASP A 81 8.30 -8.36 4.47
N LEU A 82 7.84 -7.89 3.30
CA LEU A 82 8.01 -6.52 2.84
C LEU A 82 7.23 -5.52 3.72
N LEU A 83 5.95 -5.78 3.99
CA LEU A 83 5.12 -4.90 4.84
C LEU A 83 5.59 -4.89 6.30
N ASN A 84 6.01 -6.04 6.84
CA ASN A 84 6.57 -6.10 8.18
C ASN A 84 7.90 -5.34 8.27
N THR A 85 8.78 -5.50 7.27
CA THR A 85 10.04 -4.75 7.20
C THR A 85 9.79 -3.25 7.11
N LEU A 86 8.84 -2.82 6.27
CA LEU A 86 8.41 -1.44 6.13
C LEU A 86 7.97 -0.85 7.46
N TRP A 87 6.97 -1.45 8.09
CA TRP A 87 6.36 -0.91 9.30
C TRP A 87 7.33 -0.95 10.48
N ALA A 88 8.08 -2.04 10.65
CA ALA A 88 9.05 -2.18 11.73
C ALA A 88 10.21 -1.18 11.59
N SER A 89 10.73 -0.97 10.37
CA SER A 89 11.83 -0.03 10.14
C SER A 89 11.38 1.43 10.30
N PHE A 90 10.20 1.77 9.80
CA PHE A 90 9.63 3.11 9.97
C PHE A 90 9.36 3.41 11.44
N ALA A 91 8.77 2.48 12.19
CA ALA A 91 8.53 2.65 13.63
C ALA A 91 9.82 2.84 14.43
N LYS A 92 10.90 2.13 14.06
CA LYS A 92 12.21 2.22 14.74
C LYS A 92 13.00 3.48 14.40
N THR A 93 12.95 3.95 13.16
CA THR A 93 13.92 4.93 12.63
C THR A 93 13.29 6.16 11.97
N GLY A 94 11.98 6.18 11.78
CA GLY A 94 11.28 7.18 10.98
C GLY A 94 11.55 7.07 9.48
N LYS A 95 12.22 6.00 9.01
CA LYS A 95 12.54 5.75 7.61
C LYS A 95 12.24 4.29 7.24
N PRO A 96 11.52 4.03 6.14
CA PRO A 96 11.32 2.66 5.68
C PRO A 96 12.63 2.10 5.12
N HIS A 97 13.05 0.92 5.60
CA HIS A 97 14.24 0.20 5.13
C HIS A 97 13.89 -0.70 3.94
N ILE A 98 13.40 -0.07 2.87
CA ILE A 98 13.13 -0.71 1.59
C ILE A 98 13.96 0.05 0.54
N SER A 99 14.75 -0.69 -0.25
CA SER A 99 15.59 -0.11 -1.30
C SER A 99 14.76 0.78 -2.21
N SER A 100 15.29 1.95 -2.57
CA SER A 100 14.66 2.91 -3.49
C SER A 100 13.42 3.70 -2.99
N TRP A 101 12.97 3.55 -1.73
CA TRP A 101 11.86 4.39 -1.23
C TRP A 101 12.29 5.84 -0.98
N LYS A 102 11.88 6.74 -1.88
CA LYS A 102 12.06 8.18 -1.72
C LYS A 102 10.86 8.83 -1.04
N PRO A 103 11.08 9.80 -0.13
CA PRO A 103 9.97 10.56 0.45
C PRO A 103 9.26 11.40 -0.61
N VAL A 104 8.00 11.72 -0.34
CA VAL A 104 7.16 12.58 -1.18
C VAL A 104 7.82 13.94 -1.37
N THR A 105 8.00 14.32 -2.63
CA THR A 105 8.56 15.63 -2.99
C THR A 105 7.44 16.68 -3.09
N PRO A 106 7.51 17.79 -2.35
CA PRO A 106 6.40 18.74 -2.20
C PRO A 106 5.82 19.32 -3.50
N ASN A 107 6.66 19.48 -4.52
CA ASN A 107 6.33 20.18 -5.76
C ASN A 107 6.51 19.31 -7.01
N SER A 108 6.67 17.99 -6.86
CA SER A 108 6.73 17.10 -8.02
C SER A 108 5.34 16.92 -8.62
N VAL A 109 5.22 16.89 -9.95
CA VAL A 109 3.98 16.49 -10.61
C VAL A 109 3.67 15.02 -10.33
N GLN A 110 4.71 14.19 -10.28
CA GLN A 110 4.61 12.77 -9.99
C GLN A 110 4.69 12.49 -8.48
N LEU A 111 3.73 11.75 -7.95
CA LEU A 111 3.83 11.24 -6.58
C LEU A 111 4.86 10.12 -6.55
N SER A 112 5.92 10.28 -5.76
CA SER A 112 6.86 9.20 -5.45
C SER A 112 6.19 8.23 -4.47
N ALA A 113 5.33 7.37 -5.02
CA ALA A 113 4.66 6.30 -4.31
C ALA A 113 5.31 4.98 -4.68
N ASN A 114 5.60 4.16 -3.68
CA ASN A 114 5.91 2.75 -3.93
C ASN A 114 4.61 1.98 -4.14
N ARG A 115 4.56 1.21 -5.23
CA ARG A 115 3.44 0.35 -5.58
C ARG A 115 3.76 -1.09 -5.23
N PHE A 116 2.93 -1.71 -4.39
CA PHE A 116 2.96 -3.17 -4.19
C PHE A 116 2.24 -3.81 -5.38
N GLN A 117 2.88 -4.70 -6.14
CA GLN A 117 2.29 -5.35 -7.32
C GLN A 117 2.20 -6.88 -7.14
N GLU A 118 1.37 -7.54 -7.96
CA GLU A 118 1.15 -8.99 -7.98
C GLU A 118 2.43 -9.81 -8.19
N LYS A 119 3.41 -9.27 -8.92
CA LYS A 119 4.77 -9.84 -9.00
C LYS A 119 5.71 -8.85 -8.34
N ILE A 120 6.28 -9.23 -7.20
CA ILE A 120 7.33 -8.43 -6.56
C ILE A 120 8.58 -8.56 -7.44
N THR A 121 8.72 -7.64 -8.40
CA THR A 121 10.00 -7.37 -9.04
C THR A 121 10.83 -6.48 -8.10
N ASP A 122 12.14 -6.68 -8.05
CA ASP A 122 13.09 -5.85 -7.27
C ASP A 122 13.06 -4.35 -7.61
N SER A 123 12.30 -3.95 -8.63
CA SER A 123 12.07 -2.58 -9.05
C SER A 123 10.68 -2.09 -8.60
N LEU A 124 10.67 -1.20 -7.62
CA LEU A 124 9.53 -0.34 -7.31
C LEU A 124 9.34 0.65 -8.46
N GLU A 125 8.21 0.58 -9.16
CA GLU A 125 7.85 1.60 -10.15
C GLU A 125 7.59 2.93 -9.42
N ASN A 126 8.50 3.88 -9.62
CA ASN A 126 8.33 5.24 -9.13
C ASN A 126 7.40 5.98 -10.10
N ALA A 127 6.36 6.58 -9.54
CA ALA A 127 5.36 7.44 -10.20
C ALA A 127 4.16 6.71 -10.79
N VAL A 128 3.03 6.84 -10.08
CA VAL A 128 1.70 6.76 -10.69
C VAL A 128 0.97 8.07 -10.40
N GLU A 129 0.30 8.64 -11.40
CA GLU A 129 -0.76 9.63 -11.17
C GLU A 129 -1.94 8.90 -10.52
N ILE A 130 -2.05 8.97 -9.19
CA ILE A 130 -3.08 8.21 -8.47
C ILE A 130 -4.35 9.08 -8.27
N GLY A 131 -4.25 10.42 -8.25
CA GLY A 131 -5.37 11.31 -7.93
C GLY A 131 -5.59 12.53 -8.84
N SER A 132 -4.99 12.59 -10.03
CA SER A 132 -5.16 13.73 -10.97
C SER A 132 -6.32 13.59 -11.96
N ARG A 133 -7.12 12.52 -11.88
CA ARG A 133 -8.27 12.34 -12.77
C ARG A 133 -9.38 13.32 -12.36
N SER A 134 -9.62 14.33 -13.20
CA SER A 134 -10.79 15.21 -13.08
C SER A 134 -12.07 14.40 -13.26
N PHE A 135 -13.04 14.60 -12.36
CA PHE A 135 -14.42 14.12 -12.52
C PHE A 135 -15.22 15.05 -13.43
#